data_AF-I7AYC5-F1
#
_entry.id   AF-I7AYC5-F1
#
_cell.length_a   1.000
_cell.length_b   1.000
_cell.length_c   1.000
_cell.angle_alpha   90.00
_cell.angle_beta   90.00
_cell.angle_gamma   90.00
#
_symmetry.space_group_name_H-M   'P 1'
#
loop_
_entity.id
_entity.type
_entity.pdbx_description
1 polymer ?
#
loop_
_entity_poly.entity_id
_entity_poly.type
_entity_poly.pdbx_seq_one_letter_code
_entity_poly.pdbx_strand_id
1 'polypeptide(L)'
;LHEYDHDGSKARMLEGAIGIKVIRHRVKKPAGTAEEIEKHFGCEASRLIMVGDRPFTDIVYGNRNGFLTILTEPFSLVEEPFIVKQVRKLETSFVRYWSRRGLKPLGQKLLPDPKPCVKEPYP
;
A
#
# COMPACT_ATOMS: atom_id res chain seq x y z
N LEU A 1 20.69 -0.09 -6.37
CA LEU A 1 20.17 0.36 -5.05
C LEU A 1 20.20 1.88 -4.87
N HIS A 2 20.14 2.68 -5.96
CA HIS A 2 19.92 4.13 -5.92
C HIS A 2 18.62 4.46 -6.62
N GLU A 3 17.50 4.20 -5.93
CA GLU A 3 16.19 4.62 -6.40
C GLU A 3 15.54 5.45 -5.29
N TYR A 4 16.19 6.57 -4.98
CA TYR A 4 15.63 7.60 -4.13
C TYR A 4 15.57 8.89 -4.96
N ASP A 5 14.35 9.41 -5.11
CA ASP A 5 14.02 10.57 -5.94
C ASP A 5 14.21 11.86 -5.14
N HIS A 6 15.46 12.27 -4.92
CA HIS A 6 15.82 13.38 -4.02
C HIS A 6 15.13 14.71 -4.39
N ASP A 7 14.95 14.98 -5.69
CA ASP A 7 14.38 16.22 -6.22
C ASP A 7 12.90 16.08 -6.64
N GLY A 8 12.30 14.91 -6.41
CA GLY A 8 10.92 14.62 -6.77
C GLY A 8 10.65 14.70 -8.27
N SER A 9 11.69 14.67 -9.12
CA SER A 9 11.56 14.82 -10.57
C SER A 9 10.83 13.63 -11.18
N LYS A 10 11.19 12.40 -10.78
CA LYS A 10 10.54 11.18 -11.25
C LYS A 10 9.08 11.13 -10.82
N ALA A 11 8.80 11.52 -9.57
CA ALA A 11 7.44 11.61 -9.06
C ALA A 11 6.59 12.60 -9.88
N ARG A 12 7.13 13.79 -10.21
CA ARG A 12 6.43 14.78 -11.04
C ARG A 12 6.19 14.29 -12.47
N MET A 13 7.17 13.62 -13.07
CA MET A 13 6.99 13.02 -14.40
C MET A 13 5.89 11.96 -14.40
N LEU A 14 5.88 11.09 -13.38
CA LEU A 14 4.84 10.07 -13.23
C LEU A 14 3.47 10.72 -13.04
N GLU A 15 3.33 11.67 -12.11
CA GLU A 15 2.09 12.42 -11.90
C GLU A 15 1.55 13.03 -13.21
N GLY A 16 2.42 13.62 -14.02
CA GLY A 16 2.04 14.19 -15.33
C GLY A 16 1.60 13.14 -16.35
N ALA A 17 2.16 11.94 -16.31
CA ALA A 17 1.84 10.86 -17.24
C ALA A 17 0.53 10.11 -16.90
N ILE A 18 0.28 9.87 -15.61
CA ILE A 18 -0.87 9.04 -15.16
C ILE A 18 -2.02 9.87 -14.56
N GLY A 19 -1.79 11.14 -14.24
CA GLY A 19 -2.81 12.02 -13.63
C GLY A 19 -3.13 11.69 -12.15
N ILE A 20 -2.35 10.81 -11.52
CA ILE A 20 -2.51 10.39 -10.13
C ILE A 20 -1.42 11.05 -9.29
N LYS A 21 -1.81 11.69 -8.17
CA LYS A 21 -0.86 12.28 -7.22
C LYS A 21 0.05 11.23 -6.59
N VAL A 22 1.34 11.55 -6.49
CA VAL A 22 2.36 10.69 -5.89
C VAL A 22 2.71 11.24 -4.51
N ILE A 23 2.48 10.43 -3.48
CA ILE A 23 2.85 10.77 -2.10
C ILE A 23 4.35 10.54 -1.92
N ARG A 24 5.04 11.60 -1.49
CA ARG A 24 6.50 11.63 -1.34
C ARG A 24 6.86 11.45 0.12
N HIS A 25 7.04 10.21 0.56
CA HIS A 25 7.44 9.90 1.94
C HIS A 25 8.96 10.01 2.12
N ARG A 26 9.38 10.57 3.26
CA ARG A 26 10.79 10.59 3.67
C ARG A 26 11.30 9.23 4.12
N VAL A 27 10.38 8.39 4.60
CA VAL A 27 10.68 7.08 5.17
C VAL A 27 10.10 6.00 4.27
N LYS A 28 10.84 4.91 4.09
CA LYS A 28 10.38 3.75 3.32
C LYS A 28 9.39 2.91 4.14
N LYS A 29 8.34 2.42 3.47
CA LYS A 29 7.47 1.37 4.02
C LYS A 29 8.32 0.16 4.44
N PRO A 30 7.95 -0.55 5.52
CA PRO A 30 6.72 -0.41 6.32
C PRO A 30 6.85 0.57 7.50
N ALA A 31 7.83 1.48 7.48
CA ALA A 31 7.95 2.56 8.46
C ALA A 31 7.19 3.82 7.97
N GLY A 32 6.97 4.76 8.89
CA GLY A 32 6.14 5.96 8.67
C GLY A 32 4.77 5.87 9.36
N THR A 33 4.14 7.03 9.56
CA THR A 33 2.84 7.19 10.23
C THR A 33 1.71 7.46 9.23
N ALA A 34 0.47 7.35 9.69
CA ALA A 34 -0.73 7.65 8.92
C ALA A 34 -0.90 9.15 8.65
N GLU A 35 -0.31 10.01 9.49
CA GLU A 35 -0.53 11.47 9.51
C GLU A 35 -0.32 12.13 8.15
N GLU A 36 0.74 11.75 7.42
CA GLU A 36 1.02 12.29 6.08
C GLU A 36 -0.06 11.89 5.07
N ILE A 37 -0.59 10.66 5.17
CA ILE A 37 -1.64 10.13 4.31
C ILE A 37 -2.99 10.77 4.64
N GLU A 38 -3.35 10.81 5.92
CA GLU A 38 -4.59 11.41 6.40
C GLU A 38 -4.66 12.89 6.01
N LYS A 39 -3.55 13.64 6.15
CA LYS A 39 -3.46 15.03 5.70
C LYS A 39 -3.60 15.17 4.19
N HIS A 40 -3.05 14.23 3.41
CA HIS A 40 -3.16 14.26 1.95
C HIS A 40 -4.60 14.06 1.47
N PHE A 41 -5.31 13.10 2.06
CA PHE A 41 -6.67 12.74 1.64
C PHE A 41 -7.78 13.50 2.38
N GLY A 42 -7.46 14.11 3.54
CA GLY A 42 -8.42 14.81 4.38
C GLY A 42 -9.40 13.88 5.11
N CYS A 43 -9.00 12.65 5.40
CA CYS A 43 -9.82 11.69 6.13
C CYS A 43 -8.97 10.81 7.05
N GLU A 44 -9.63 10.22 8.05
CA GLU A 44 -9.01 9.29 9.01
C GLU A 44 -8.55 7.98 8.34
N ALA A 45 -7.54 7.35 8.92
CA ALA A 45 -7.01 6.04 8.56
C ALA A 45 -8.09 4.96 8.37
N SER A 46 -9.14 5.02 9.20
CA SER A 46 -10.29 4.11 9.15
C SER A 46 -11.06 4.16 7.82
N ARG A 47 -10.91 5.23 7.04
CA ARG A 47 -11.54 5.46 5.72
C ARG A 47 -10.57 5.31 4.56
N LEU A 48 -9.33 4.90 4.84
CA LEU A 48 -8.27 4.74 3.85
C LEU A 48 -8.07 3.26 3.51
N ILE A 49 -7.81 3.01 2.23
CA ILE A 49 -7.53 1.67 1.70
C ILE A 49 -6.11 1.66 1.14
N MET A 50 -5.36 0.65 1.55
CA MET A 50 -4.03 0.35 1.06
C MET A 50 -4.07 -0.87 0.15
N VAL A 51 -3.82 -0.66 -1.14
CA VAL A 51 -3.78 -1.71 -2.16
C VAL A 51 -2.32 -1.92 -2.57
N GLY A 52 -1.82 -3.15 -2.49
CA GLY A 52 -0.44 -3.46 -2.87
C GLY A 52 -0.20 -4.95 -3.03
N ASP A 53 0.95 -5.32 -3.57
CA ASP A 53 1.29 -6.69 -3.98
C ASP A 53 2.36 -7.35 -3.09
N ARG A 54 2.81 -6.62 -2.06
CA ARG A 54 3.86 -7.06 -1.13
C ARG A 54 3.35 -7.12 0.31
N PRO A 55 3.33 -8.32 0.93
CA PRO A 55 2.92 -8.47 2.31
C PRO A 55 3.75 -7.62 3.30
N PHE A 56 5.08 -7.62 3.18
CA PHE A 56 5.94 -7.02 4.21
C PHE A 56 6.14 -5.51 4.06
N THR A 57 5.69 -4.91 2.96
CA THR A 57 5.66 -3.47 2.78
C THR A 57 4.24 -2.96 2.89
N ASP A 58 3.40 -3.21 1.90
CA ASP A 58 2.13 -2.51 1.75
C ASP A 58 1.11 -2.99 2.78
N ILE A 59 1.02 -4.31 3.00
CA ILE A 59 0.08 -4.87 3.98
C ILE A 59 0.52 -4.56 5.41
N VAL A 60 1.81 -4.72 5.74
CA VAL A 60 2.31 -4.34 7.08
C VAL A 60 2.16 -2.84 7.31
N TYR A 61 2.46 -1.98 6.33
CA TYR A 61 2.30 -0.54 6.46
C TYR A 61 0.83 -0.16 6.72
N GLY A 62 -0.11 -0.70 5.94
CA GLY A 62 -1.53 -0.43 6.14
C GLY A 62 -2.05 -0.95 7.48
N ASN A 63 -1.70 -2.18 7.86
CA ASN A 63 -2.11 -2.75 9.15
C ASN A 63 -1.56 -1.96 10.35
N ARG A 64 -0.31 -1.46 10.27
CA ARG A 64 0.29 -0.63 11.33
C ARG A 64 -0.40 0.72 11.49
N ASN A 65 -0.93 1.26 10.40
CA ASN A 65 -1.53 2.59 10.36
C ASN A 65 -3.06 2.57 10.41
N GLY A 66 -3.68 1.40 10.53
CA GLY A 66 -5.14 1.27 10.67
C GLY A 66 -5.93 1.32 9.36
N PHE A 67 -5.27 1.14 8.22
CA PHE A 67 -5.91 1.12 6.90
C PHE A 67 -6.56 -0.24 6.62
N LEU A 68 -7.63 -0.23 5.82
CA LEU A 68 -8.10 -1.44 5.13
C LEU A 68 -7.03 -1.87 4.12
N THR A 69 -6.57 -3.11 4.17
CA THR A 69 -5.51 -3.61 3.27
C THR A 69 -6.05 -4.63 2.27
N ILE A 70 -5.67 -4.48 1.00
CA ILE A 70 -5.97 -5.43 -0.09
C ILE A 70 -4.64 -5.90 -0.67
N LEU A 71 -4.35 -7.19 -0.48
CA LEU A 71 -3.20 -7.84 -1.12
C LEU A 71 -3.58 -8.29 -2.53
N THR A 72 -2.82 -7.82 -3.51
CA THR A 72 -2.98 -8.12 -4.93
C THR A 72 -1.90 -9.07 -5.42
N GLU A 73 -2.13 -9.70 -6.58
CA GLU A 73 -1.08 -10.39 -7.29
C GLU A 73 -0.02 -9.40 -7.83
N PRO A 74 1.23 -9.85 -8.03
CA PRO A 74 2.32 -8.97 -8.49
C PRO A 74 1.99 -8.31 -9.82
N PHE A 75 2.16 -6.99 -9.91
CA PHE A 75 1.80 -6.24 -11.12
C PHE A 75 2.64 -6.65 -12.35
N SER A 76 3.93 -6.96 -12.16
CA SER A 76 4.78 -7.57 -13.19
C SER A 76 5.94 -8.34 -12.56
N LEU A 77 6.26 -9.50 -13.13
CA LEU A 77 7.40 -10.34 -12.74
C LEU A 77 8.53 -10.33 -13.78
N VAL A 78 8.33 -9.66 -14.91
CA VAL A 78 9.17 -9.84 -16.11
C VAL A 78 10.56 -9.23 -15.92
N GLU A 79 10.65 -8.07 -15.25
CA GLU A 79 11.91 -7.31 -15.10
C GLU A 79 12.46 -7.27 -13.67
N GLU A 80 11.87 -8.03 -12.73
CA GLU A 80 12.35 -8.01 -11.34
C GLU A 80 13.71 -8.70 -11.18
N PRO A 81 14.66 -8.11 -10.42
CA PRO A 81 15.91 -8.76 -10.06
C PRO A 81 15.68 -10.10 -9.36
N PHE A 82 16.55 -11.08 -9.60
CA PHE A 82 16.43 -12.42 -9.01
C PHE A 82 16.25 -12.40 -7.48
N ILE A 83 16.97 -11.52 -6.79
CA ILE A 83 16.89 -11.34 -5.33
C ILE A 83 15.47 -10.96 -4.91
N VAL A 84 14.81 -10.05 -5.65
CA VAL A 84 13.44 -9.61 -5.36
C VAL A 84 12.47 -10.78 -5.50
N LYS A 85 12.62 -11.59 -6.55
CA LYS A 85 11.81 -12.81 -6.75
C LYS A 85 11.95 -13.81 -5.60
N GLN A 86 13.17 -13.99 -5.07
CA GLN A 86 13.40 -14.87 -3.91
C GLN A 86 12.76 -14.31 -2.64
N VAL A 87 12.90 -13.01 -2.39
CA VAL A 87 12.25 -12.35 -1.25
C VAL A 87 10.73 -12.52 -1.33
N ARG A 88 10.12 -12.31 -2.50
CA ARG A 88 8.66 -12.53 -2.71
C ARG A 88 8.22 -13.96 -2.35
N LYS A 89 9.00 -14.97 -2.74
CA LYS A 89 8.73 -16.38 -2.38
C LYS A 89 8.80 -16.59 -0.87
N LEU A 90 9.80 -16.00 -0.21
CA LEU A 90 9.97 -16.07 1.23
C LEU A 90 8.80 -15.40 1.97
N GLU A 91 8.45 -14.16 1.57
CA GLU A 91 7.30 -13.42 2.11
C GLU A 91 6.01 -14.25 2.03
N THR A 92 5.73 -14.81 0.84
CA THR A 92 4.53 -15.64 0.60
C THR A 92 4.54 -16.91 1.43
N SER A 93 5.72 -17.54 1.59
CA SER A 93 5.87 -18.75 2.42
C SER A 93 5.55 -18.46 3.88
N PHE A 94 6.06 -17.35 4.42
CA PHE A 94 5.76 -16.93 5.79
C PHE A 94 4.28 -16.63 6.00
N VAL A 95 3.65 -15.88 5.08
CA VAL A 95 2.20 -15.59 5.16
C VAL A 95 1.38 -16.87 5.16
N ARG A 96 1.69 -17.82 4.27
CA ARG A 96 1.03 -19.13 4.22
C ARG A 96 1.25 -19.94 5.50
N TYR A 97 2.48 -19.94 6.01
CA TYR A 97 2.84 -20.63 7.25
C TYR A 97 2.06 -20.10 8.46
N TRP A 98 2.00 -18.78 8.62
CA TRP A 98 1.25 -18.14 9.70
C TRP A 98 -0.25 -18.35 9.56
N SER A 99 -0.79 -18.23 8.34
CA SER A 99 -2.20 -18.50 8.08
C SER A 99 -2.60 -19.94 8.45
N ARG A 100 -1.75 -20.93 8.12
CA ARG A 100 -1.96 -22.33 8.54
C ARG A 100 -1.90 -22.53 10.05
N ARG A 101 -1.18 -21.68 10.77
CA ARG A 101 -1.12 -21.67 12.25
C ARG A 101 -2.28 -20.90 12.89
N GLY A 102 -3.23 -20.41 12.09
CA GLY A 102 -4.43 -19.73 12.59
C GLY A 102 -4.23 -18.24 12.87
N LEU A 103 -3.10 -17.64 12.46
CA LEU A 103 -2.99 -16.18 12.44
C LEU A 103 -3.99 -15.63 11.42
N LYS A 104 -5.02 -14.96 11.93
CA LYS A 104 -6.03 -14.28 11.13
C LYS A 104 -5.58 -12.85 10.85
N PRO A 105 -5.96 -12.29 9.69
CA PRO A 105 -5.83 -10.86 9.47
C PRO A 105 -6.58 -10.09 10.57
N LEU A 106 -6.12 -8.88 10.89
CA LEU A 106 -6.84 -7.99 11.80
C LEU A 106 -8.28 -7.82 11.32
N GLY A 107 -9.24 -7.88 12.24
CA GLY A 107 -10.65 -7.65 11.93
C GLY A 107 -10.84 -6.23 11.38
N GLN A 108 -10.99 -6.12 10.06
CA GLN A 108 -11.18 -4.84 9.40
C GLN A 108 -12.64 -4.43 9.53
N LYS A 109 -12.88 -3.24 10.09
CA LYS A 109 -14.20 -2.64 10.12
C LYS A 109 -14.46 -2.06 8.73
N LEU A 110 -15.23 -2.77 7.92
CA LEU A 110 -15.77 -2.20 6.69
C LEU A 110 -16.71 -1.05 7.07
N LEU A 111 -16.71 0.02 6.26
CA LEU A 111 -17.70 1.08 6.42
C LEU A 111 -19.09 0.47 6.24
N PRO A 112 -20.02 0.68 7.18
CA PRO A 112 -21.36 0.12 7.09
C PRO A 112 -22.16 0.69 5.91
N ASP A 113 -21.83 1.92 5.48
CA ASP A 113 -22.40 2.57 4.30
C ASP A 113 -21.27 3.17 3.43
N PRO A 114 -21.14 2.79 2.15
CA PRO A 114 -20.15 3.34 1.24
C PRO A 114 -20.53 4.71 0.63
N LYS A 115 -21.79 5.17 0.77
CA LYS A 115 -22.24 6.46 0.21
C LYS A 115 -21.37 7.67 0.60
N PRO A 116 -20.86 7.79 1.85
CA PRO A 116 -19.99 8.90 2.23
C PRO A 116 -18.65 8.94 1.48
N CYS A 117 -18.24 7.84 0.84
CA CYS A 117 -17.01 7.77 0.04
C CYS A 117 -17.21 8.27 -1.40
N VAL A 118 -18.44 8.43 -1.86
CA VAL A 118 -18.77 8.90 -3.21
C VAL A 118 -18.80 10.43 -3.21
N LYS A 119 -17.72 11.05 -3.72
CA LYS A 119 -17.63 12.53 -3.83
C LYS A 119 -18.47 13.11 -4.97
N GLU A 120 -18.76 12.33 -6.01
CA GLU A 120 -19.62 12.73 -7.13
C GLU A 120 -20.49 11.53 -7.56
N PRO A 121 -21.82 11.68 -7.73
CA PRO A 121 -22.58 10.70 -8.47
C PRO A 121 -22.12 10.71 -9.93
N TYR A 122 -21.97 9.53 -10.54
CA TYR A 122 -21.68 9.39 -11.97
C TYR A 122 -22.75 10.14 -12.80
N PRO A 123 -22.39 10.81 -13.91
CA PRO A 123 -23.38 11.39 -14.82
C PRO A 123 -24.30 10.33 -15.43
#